data_AF-A0A822H8B1-F1
#
_entry.id   AF-A0A822H8B1-F1
#
_cell.length_a   1.000
_cell.length_b   1.000
_cell.length_c   1.000
_cell.angle_alpha   90.00
_cell.angle_beta   90.00
_cell.angle_gamma   90.00
#
_symmetry.space_group_name_H-M   'P 1'
#
loop_
_entity.id
_entity.type
_entity.pdbx_description
1 polymer ?
#
loop_
_entity_poly.entity_id
_entity_poly.type
_entity_poly.pdbx_seq_one_letter_code
_entity_poly.pdbx_strand_id
1 'polypeptide(L)' 'TPKPPEGHRWKEVRHDNKVSWLVMWTENIRGNNKYIMLNASSRVK' A
#
# COMPACT_ATOMS: atom_id res chain seq x y z
N THR A 1 11.33 -2.94 -6.58
CA THR A 1 10.33 -2.02 -5.99
C THR A 1 9.64 -1.26 -7.12
N PRO A 2 8.32 -0.98 -7.03
CA PRO A 2 7.60 -0.33 -8.13
C PRO A 2 8.17 1.06 -8.40
N LYS A 3 8.34 1.42 -9.68
CA LYS A 3 8.80 2.76 -10.05
C LYS A 3 7.65 3.76 -9.84
N PRO A 4 7.90 4.91 -9.20
CA PRO A 4 6.89 5.96 -9.14
C PRO A 4 6.65 6.56 -10.54
N PRO A 5 5.49 7.22 -10.75
CA PRO A 5 5.26 8.05 -11.93
C PRO A 5 6.35 9.13 -12.10
N GLU A 6 6.56 9.59 -13.33
CA GLU A 6 7.56 10.62 -13.64
C GLU A 6 7.32 11.91 -12.83
N GLY A 7 8.38 12.50 -12.26
CA GLY A 7 8.27 13.67 -11.39
C GLY A 7 7.77 13.38 -9.97
N HIS A 8 7.42 12.13 -9.66
CA HIS A 8 6.93 11.72 -8.34
C HIS A 8 7.90 10.78 -7.61
N ARG A 9 7.72 10.68 -6.29
CA ARG A 9 8.41 9.72 -5.43
C ARG A 9 7.45 9.05 -4.46
N TRP A 10 7.67 7.78 -4.18
CA TRP A 10 6.98 7.12 -3.08
C TRP A 10 7.39 7.77 -1.75
N LYS A 11 6.43 7.87 -0.82
CA LYS A 11 6.71 8.33 0.54
C LYS A 11 7.70 7.40 1.24
N GLU A 12 7.48 6.09 1.09
CA GLU A 12 8.32 5.03 1.61
C GLU A 12 8.13 3.78 0.74
N VAL A 13 9.17 2.98 0.58
CA VAL A 13 9.04 1.62 0.03
C VAL A 13 9.59 0.64 1.04
N ARG A 14 8.71 -0.22 1.56
CA ARG A 14 9.02 -1.19 2.62
C ARG A 14 8.75 -2.61 2.13
N HIS A 15 9.57 -3.55 2.59
CA HIS A 15 9.42 -4.99 2.38
C HIS A 15 9.10 -5.66 3.72
N ASP A 16 7.81 -5.79 4.05
CA ASP A 16 7.36 -6.49 5.26
C ASP A 16 6.43 -7.64 4.90
N ASN A 17 6.81 -8.84 5.31
CA ASN A 17 6.07 -10.07 5.06
C ASN A 17 5.03 -10.39 6.14
N LYS A 18 4.90 -9.56 7.18
CA LYS A 18 3.89 -9.71 8.25
C LYS A 18 2.57 -9.01 7.92
N VAL A 19 2.52 -8.21 6.86
CA VAL A 19 1.33 -7.47 6.42
C VAL A 19 0.74 -8.09 5.15
N SER A 20 -0.57 -7.93 4.97
CA SER A 20 -1.31 -8.44 3.81
C SER A 20 -1.69 -7.36 2.78
N TRP A 21 -1.39 -6.09 3.06
CA TRP A 21 -1.61 -4.97 2.13
C TRP A 21 -0.41 -4.73 1.21
N LEU A 22 -0.69 -4.26 -0.01
CA LEU A 22 0.32 -3.93 -1.02
C LEU A 22 0.74 -2.46 -0.97
N VAL A 23 -0.21 -1.57 -0.66
CA VAL A 23 0.00 -0.12 -0.57
C VAL A 23 -0.82 0.42 0.59
N MET A 24 -0.28 1.41 1.31
CA MET A 24 -0.96 2.10 2.40
C MET A 24 -0.81 3.62 2.23
N TRP A 25 -1.86 4.37 2.54
CA TRP A 25 -1.78 5.82 2.69
C TRP A 25 -2.69 6.31 3.82
N THR A 26 -2.38 7.48 4.36
CA THR A 26 -3.20 8.16 5.37
C THR A 26 -4.17 9.11 4.67
N GLU A 27 -5.47 8.96 4.93
CA GLU A 27 -6.52 9.85 4.42
C GLU A 27 -6.47 11.20 5.14
N ASN A 28 -6.62 12.29 4.38
CA ASN A 28 -6.50 13.66 4.90
C ASN A 28 -7.71 14.17 5.70
N ILE A 29 -8.90 13.57 5.55
CA ILE A 29 -10.11 14.08 6.22
C ILE A 29 -10.21 13.54 7.65
N ARG A 30 -10.00 12.23 7.83
CA ARG A 30 -10.12 11.57 9.15
C ARG A 30 -8.79 11.09 9.74
N GLY A 31 -7.68 11.22 9.02
CA GLY A 31 -6.38 10.69 9.46
C GLY A 31 -6.31 9.15 9.49
N ASN A 32 -7.31 8.46 8.95
CA ASN A 32 -7.37 7.01 8.96
C ASN A 32 -6.45 6.42 7.87
N ASN A 33 -5.84 5.28 8.17
CA ASN A 33 -5.05 4.55 7.18
C ASN A 33 -5.97 3.77 6.24
N LYS A 34 -5.67 3.83 4.95
CA LYS A 34 -6.33 3.10 3.86
C LYS A 34 -5.32 2.16 3.20
N TYR A 35 -5.81 1.08 2.63
CA TYR A 35 -4.98 -0.01 2.13
C TYR A 35 -5.49 -0.54 0.79
N ILE A 36 -4.58 -0.89 -0.12
CA ILE A 36 -4.87 -1.79 -1.25
C ILE A 36 -4.46 -3.20 -0.82
N MET A 37 -5.39 -4.14 -0.87
CA MET A 37 -5.18 -5.55 -0.54
C MET A 37 -5.37 -6.42 -1.77
N LEU A 38 -4.96 -7.69 -1.66
CA LEU A 38 -5.23 -8.70 -2.68
C LEU A 38 -6.75 -8.97 -2.80
N ASN A 39 -7.15 -9.49 -3.96
CA ASN A 39 -8.53 -9.93 -4.19
C ASN A 39 -8.92 -11.06 -3.21
N ALA A 40 -10.20 -11.15 -2.89
CA ALA A 40 -10.77 -12.18 -2.02
C ALA A 40 -10.54 -13.61 -2.50
N SER A 41 -10.33 -13.82 -3.80
CA SER A 41 -10.00 -15.11 -4.39
C SER A 41 -8.53 -15.52 -4.23
N SER A 42 -7.67 -14.65 -3.68
CA SER A 42 -6.26 -14.99 -3.46
C SER A 42 -6.10 -15.95 -2.29
N ARG A 43 -5.10 -16.84 -2.36
CA ARG A 43 -4.78 -17.83 -1.31
C ARG A 43 -4.36 -17.19 0.03
N VAL A 44 -4.04 -15.89 0.04
CA VAL A 44 -3.57 -15.11 1.20
C VAL A 44 -4.73 -14.27 1.78
N LYS A 45 -5.96 -14.79 1.71
CA LYS A 45 -7.09 -14.28 2.48
C LYS A 45 -7.59 -15.33 3.44
#